data_AF-A0A9W7UCJ6-F1
#
_entry.id   AF-A0A9W7UCJ6-F1
#
_cell.length_a   1.000
_cell.length_b   1.000
_cell.length_c   1.000
_cell.angle_alpha   90.00
_cell.angle_beta   90.00
_cell.angle_gamma   90.00
#
_symmetry.space_group_name_H-M   'P 1'
#
loop_
_entity.id
_entity.type
_entity.pdbx_description
1 polymer ?
#
loop_
_entity_poly.entity_id
_entity_poly.type
_entity_poly.pdbx_seq_one_letter_code
_entity_poly.pdbx_strand_id
1 'polypeptide(L)'
;MGDFTENSGFRDRYGYIVNQTKERIDAVMKPDQLGEASLYTAIAAIAIATGNYKQDDWDKSYANEKLKGLLTTLLEKSWGNKDNLGRKHPIRHPEEIDYYKYGNDVKSRMSPMTKDSFGAIIAASYYSYSCPNSSQEVRQLARDLMTKWTEYLILFQWRTHSIYIENEFEKDEKKYKYIYSDNNLTNQKSYKGQGSFMLWPPEIYALQNVASHLGIATSQWNGWDNITPELKQSIIDLAAPYIAQFAGEALNNLLKSYHGGFPYSIPLGPPGWTFGKIEGVFEFEIPSGIREQIVTTFKESIKDLLREIVRLDNYTQYQGDELLGILINRILNLFPEVLGRNSWRSILTKSIQQVLPWITGSGWFEALTFIGGLYILKNRDISTISYTLWIYAVECETRPEIKDLLKTPIQEFFSYLRDNNNPNSLWAWIAEDSGRVSEHIQLFESHEWNYWWRFAYQEKIFNEWFKMPEDPSNADLNQLNDSPRLDYLVLSGLAEKGTPVGVTDILSNWWEDFMNLARDAANQYINNLTAEIQRQFNQTGHYIREKLNEVGELIRETWSNTLEFTRETLLQGNLIGKSTWNQAGELIHKWAKVDGKIIEEFWNRTGEKYGKGWWNSW
;
A
#
# COMPACT_ATOMS: atom_id res chain seq x y z
N MET A 1 27.58 -31.54 -26.10
CA MET A 1 26.49 -30.80 -26.77
C MET A 1 25.79 -31.78 -27.71
N GLY A 2 24.47 -31.90 -27.62
CA GLY A 2 23.70 -32.67 -28.59
C GLY A 2 23.29 -31.76 -29.73
N ASP A 3 23.46 -32.21 -30.97
CA ASP A 3 23.14 -31.43 -32.17
C ASP A 3 21.62 -31.20 -32.29
N PHE A 4 21.22 -30.01 -32.72
CA PHE A 4 19.84 -29.63 -32.98
C PHE A 4 19.51 -29.77 -34.46
N THR A 5 18.29 -30.23 -34.77
CA THR A 5 17.70 -30.11 -36.12
C THR A 5 16.94 -28.77 -36.23
N GLU A 6 16.81 -28.20 -37.43
CA GLU A 6 16.07 -26.95 -37.69
C GLU A 6 14.60 -27.00 -37.20
N ASN A 7 14.05 -28.22 -37.07
CA ASN A 7 12.70 -28.49 -36.54
C ASN A 7 12.62 -28.55 -34.99
N SER A 8 13.72 -28.38 -34.27
CA SER A 8 13.76 -28.54 -32.79
C SER A 8 13.24 -27.33 -32.02
N GLY A 9 13.02 -26.19 -32.70
CA GLY A 9 12.61 -24.92 -32.08
C GLY A 9 13.64 -24.38 -31.07
N PHE A 10 13.26 -23.40 -30.25
CA PHE A 10 14.11 -22.79 -29.21
C PHE A 10 14.30 -23.65 -27.95
N ARG A 11 13.84 -24.91 -27.96
CA ARG A 11 13.84 -25.79 -26.80
C ARG A 11 15.00 -26.79 -26.85
N ASP A 12 15.80 -26.82 -25.80
CA ASP A 12 16.93 -27.74 -25.72
C ASP A 12 16.49 -29.18 -25.35
N ARG A 13 17.46 -30.12 -25.34
CA ARG A 13 17.22 -31.52 -24.98
C ARG A 13 16.79 -31.73 -23.51
N TYR A 14 17.04 -30.74 -22.64
CA TYR A 14 16.63 -30.74 -21.24
C TYR A 14 15.28 -30.04 -21.05
N GLY A 15 14.75 -29.43 -22.10
CA GLY A 15 13.48 -28.74 -22.12
C GLY A 15 13.55 -27.24 -21.83
N TYR A 16 14.74 -26.64 -21.72
CA TYR A 16 14.90 -25.20 -21.52
C TYR A 16 14.68 -24.42 -22.81
N ILE A 17 14.25 -23.17 -22.66
CA ILE A 17 14.36 -22.17 -23.72
C ILE A 17 15.79 -21.62 -23.74
N VAL A 18 16.43 -21.71 -24.90
CA VAL A 18 17.81 -21.27 -25.12
C VAL A 18 17.91 -20.46 -26.39
N ASN A 19 18.86 -19.53 -26.43
CA ASN A 19 19.23 -18.87 -27.68
C ASN A 19 19.96 -19.87 -28.58
N GLN A 20 19.87 -19.71 -29.90
CA GLN A 20 20.52 -20.59 -30.87
C GLN A 20 21.49 -19.79 -31.72
N THR A 21 22.75 -20.21 -31.73
CA THR A 21 23.76 -19.69 -32.66
C THR A 21 24.08 -20.71 -33.74
N LYS A 22 24.19 -20.23 -34.98
CA LYS A 22 24.62 -21.03 -36.12
C LYS A 22 26.15 -21.10 -36.15
N GLU A 23 26.75 -22.27 -35.98
CA GLU A 23 28.18 -22.42 -36.26
C GLU A 23 28.41 -22.39 -37.79
N ARG A 24 29.45 -21.66 -38.22
CA ARG A 24 29.78 -21.45 -39.65
C ARG A 24 30.18 -22.70 -40.42
N ILE A 25 30.36 -23.84 -39.74
CA ILE A 25 30.78 -25.10 -40.32
C ILE A 25 29.62 -26.07 -40.08
N ASP A 26 28.92 -26.45 -41.15
CA ASP A 26 27.94 -27.54 -41.21
C ASP A 26 26.46 -27.27 -40.83
N ALA A 27 26.04 -26.01 -40.65
CA ALA A 27 24.62 -25.65 -40.41
C ALA A 27 23.98 -26.32 -39.17
N VAL A 28 24.80 -26.75 -38.22
CA VAL A 28 24.35 -27.25 -36.92
C VAL A 28 24.05 -26.07 -36.01
N MET A 29 22.82 -25.99 -35.50
CA MET A 29 22.46 -25.03 -34.44
C MET A 29 22.99 -25.54 -33.11
N LYS A 30 23.70 -24.69 -32.37
CA LYS A 30 24.10 -24.96 -30.98
C LYS A 30 23.43 -23.99 -30.02
N PRO A 31 23.10 -24.44 -28.80
CA PRO A 31 22.52 -23.58 -27.80
C PRO A 31 23.62 -22.62 -27.32
N ASP A 32 23.34 -21.33 -27.41
CA ASP A 32 24.17 -20.26 -26.87
C ASP A 32 23.57 -19.78 -25.55
N GLN A 33 24.40 -19.17 -24.69
CA GLN A 33 23.96 -18.54 -23.44
C GLN A 33 23.21 -19.48 -22.48
N LEU A 34 23.72 -20.69 -22.29
CA LEU A 34 23.18 -21.66 -21.32
C LEU A 34 23.08 -21.08 -19.89
N GLY A 35 23.87 -20.06 -19.56
CA GLY A 35 23.75 -19.28 -18.34
C GLY A 35 22.42 -18.55 -18.13
N GLU A 36 21.64 -18.30 -19.18
CA GLU A 36 20.35 -17.60 -19.07
C GLU A 36 19.14 -18.55 -19.27
N ALA A 37 19.39 -19.86 -19.44
CA ALA A 37 18.36 -20.82 -19.81
C ALA A 37 17.17 -20.87 -18.82
N SER A 38 17.45 -20.86 -17.51
CA SER A 38 16.42 -20.78 -16.47
C SER A 38 15.59 -19.50 -16.55
N LEU A 39 16.23 -18.35 -16.78
CA LEU A 39 15.55 -17.07 -16.97
C LEU A 39 14.64 -17.11 -18.19
N TYR A 40 15.16 -17.49 -19.35
CA TYR A 40 14.40 -17.53 -20.59
C TYR A 40 13.21 -18.48 -20.51
N THR A 41 13.39 -19.63 -19.86
CA THR A 41 12.31 -20.59 -19.61
C THR A 41 11.23 -19.97 -18.72
N ALA A 42 11.61 -19.21 -17.69
CA ALA A 42 10.67 -18.49 -16.84
C ALA A 42 9.94 -17.37 -17.61
N ILE A 43 10.66 -16.55 -18.39
CA ILE A 43 10.08 -15.49 -19.23
C ILE A 43 9.07 -16.07 -20.22
N ALA A 44 9.41 -17.18 -20.89
CA ALA A 44 8.49 -17.85 -21.81
C ALA A 44 7.23 -18.36 -21.08
N ALA A 45 7.37 -18.88 -19.86
CA ALA A 45 6.22 -19.28 -19.05
C ALA A 45 5.34 -18.06 -18.68
N ILE A 46 5.94 -16.92 -18.33
CA ILE A 46 5.19 -15.68 -18.06
C ILE A 46 4.47 -15.21 -19.33
N ALA A 47 5.14 -15.18 -20.49
CA ALA A 47 4.55 -14.75 -21.76
C ALA A 47 3.32 -15.58 -22.12
N ILE A 48 3.43 -16.92 -22.07
CA ILE A 48 2.30 -17.81 -22.36
C ILE A 48 1.21 -17.66 -21.31
N ALA A 49 1.56 -17.57 -20.02
CA ALA A 49 0.56 -17.46 -18.96
C ALA A 49 -0.24 -16.14 -19.03
N THR A 50 0.43 -15.04 -19.37
CA THR A 50 -0.18 -13.71 -19.50
C THR A 50 -1.01 -13.58 -20.77
N GLY A 51 -0.53 -14.07 -21.92
CA GLY A 51 -1.34 -14.16 -23.15
C GLY A 51 -2.59 -15.02 -22.97
N ASN A 52 -2.46 -16.13 -22.23
CA ASN A 52 -3.58 -17.03 -21.94
C ASN A 52 -4.69 -16.41 -21.05
N TYR A 53 -4.56 -15.16 -20.55
CA TYR A 53 -5.70 -14.45 -19.94
C TYR A 53 -6.78 -14.12 -20.97
N LYS A 54 -6.39 -13.77 -22.20
CA LYS A 54 -7.28 -13.50 -23.34
C LYS A 54 -6.95 -14.45 -24.48
N GLN A 55 -7.50 -15.66 -24.41
CA GLN A 55 -7.10 -16.74 -25.30
C GLN A 55 -7.45 -16.48 -26.78
N ASP A 56 -6.44 -16.58 -27.64
CA ASP A 56 -6.63 -16.83 -29.07
C ASP A 56 -6.82 -18.35 -29.36
N ASP A 57 -6.83 -18.73 -30.64
CA ASP A 57 -6.99 -20.14 -31.03
C ASP A 57 -5.75 -20.99 -30.75
N TRP A 58 -4.56 -20.40 -30.73
CA TRP A 58 -3.33 -21.07 -30.34
C TRP A 58 -3.31 -21.34 -28.83
N ASP A 59 -3.69 -20.36 -28.02
CA ASP A 59 -3.72 -20.46 -26.57
C ASP A 59 -4.65 -21.59 -26.10
N LYS A 60 -5.87 -21.64 -26.64
CA LYS A 60 -6.84 -22.70 -26.34
C LYS A 60 -6.28 -24.10 -26.64
N SER A 61 -5.49 -24.20 -27.71
CA SER A 61 -4.98 -25.48 -28.21
C SER A 61 -3.69 -25.91 -27.53
N TYR A 62 -2.82 -24.97 -27.15
CA TYR A 62 -1.43 -25.26 -26.81
C TYR A 62 -0.93 -24.64 -25.50
N ALA A 63 -1.51 -23.55 -24.99
CA ALA A 63 -0.94 -22.82 -23.84
C ALA A 63 -0.71 -23.72 -22.63
N ASN A 64 -1.72 -24.53 -22.27
CA ASN A 64 -1.62 -25.44 -21.13
C ASN A 64 -0.55 -26.52 -21.28
N GLU A 65 -0.40 -27.10 -22.48
CA GLU A 65 0.65 -28.10 -22.75
C GLU A 65 2.05 -27.48 -22.67
N LYS A 66 2.21 -26.28 -23.24
CA LYS A 66 3.49 -25.55 -23.19
C LYS A 66 3.85 -25.10 -21.77
N LEU A 67 2.90 -24.54 -21.03
CA LEU A 67 3.10 -24.14 -19.64
C LEU A 67 3.50 -25.33 -18.77
N LYS A 68 2.83 -26.47 -18.92
CA LYS A 68 3.21 -27.72 -18.25
C LYS A 68 4.67 -28.06 -18.54
N GLY A 69 5.06 -28.09 -19.82
CA GLY A 69 6.42 -28.38 -20.22
C GLY A 69 7.46 -27.45 -19.60
N LEU A 70 7.22 -26.14 -19.61
CA LEU A 70 8.14 -25.14 -19.08
C LEU A 70 8.26 -25.20 -17.55
N LEU A 71 7.12 -25.30 -16.84
CA LEU A 71 7.11 -25.40 -15.38
C LEU A 71 7.77 -26.69 -14.89
N THR A 72 7.57 -27.82 -15.60
CA THR A 72 8.29 -29.07 -15.29
C THR A 72 9.81 -28.90 -15.46
N THR A 73 10.27 -28.20 -16.51
CA THR A 73 11.70 -27.91 -16.69
C THR A 73 12.26 -27.08 -15.53
N LEU A 74 11.56 -26.02 -15.11
CA LEU A 74 11.95 -25.20 -13.96
C LEU A 74 11.93 -25.98 -12.64
N LEU A 75 10.94 -26.86 -12.45
CA LEU A 75 10.78 -27.68 -11.25
C LEU A 75 11.84 -28.77 -11.14
N GLU A 76 12.14 -29.48 -12.23
CA GLU A 76 12.95 -30.69 -12.18
C GLU A 76 14.39 -30.49 -12.63
N LYS A 77 14.59 -29.75 -13.73
CA LYS A 77 15.88 -29.69 -14.43
C LYS A 77 16.76 -28.55 -13.92
N SER A 78 16.15 -27.50 -13.39
CA SER A 78 16.86 -26.34 -12.80
C SER A 78 17.45 -26.63 -11.42
N TRP A 79 17.71 -27.91 -11.13
CA TRP A 79 18.20 -28.42 -9.85
C TRP A 79 19.15 -29.59 -10.08
N GLY A 80 20.45 -29.40 -9.81
CA GLY A 80 21.46 -30.39 -10.20
C GLY A 80 22.68 -30.47 -9.31
N ASN A 81 23.39 -29.35 -9.12
CA ASN A 81 24.62 -29.32 -8.32
C ASN A 81 24.34 -29.86 -6.92
N LYS A 82 25.16 -30.81 -6.44
CA LYS A 82 25.00 -31.42 -5.12
C LYS A 82 26.07 -30.93 -4.16
N ASP A 83 25.69 -30.62 -2.92
CA ASP A 83 26.66 -30.41 -1.85
C ASP A 83 27.24 -31.73 -1.31
N ASN A 84 28.13 -31.60 -0.33
CA ASN A 84 28.77 -32.71 0.38
C ASN A 84 27.77 -33.62 1.13
N LEU A 85 26.52 -33.17 1.30
CA LEU A 85 25.42 -33.94 1.89
C LEU A 85 24.47 -34.52 0.82
N GLY A 86 24.81 -34.38 -0.47
CA GLY A 86 24.04 -34.89 -1.60
C GLY A 86 22.79 -34.07 -1.95
N ARG A 87 22.59 -32.89 -1.34
CA ARG A 87 21.41 -32.03 -1.54
C ARG A 87 21.55 -31.25 -2.84
N LYS A 88 20.50 -31.23 -3.66
CA LYS A 88 20.50 -30.50 -4.95
C LYS A 88 20.27 -29.01 -4.75
N HIS A 89 21.01 -28.20 -5.50
CA HIS A 89 20.91 -26.74 -5.54
C HIS A 89 20.34 -26.25 -6.87
N PRO A 90 19.73 -25.05 -6.89
CA PRO A 90 19.34 -24.38 -8.12
C PRO A 90 20.54 -24.23 -9.06
N ILE A 91 20.31 -24.48 -10.35
CA ILE A 91 21.27 -24.32 -11.43
C ILE A 91 20.63 -23.64 -12.64
N ARG A 92 21.43 -22.93 -13.43
CA ARG A 92 20.98 -22.29 -14.68
C ARG A 92 20.66 -23.30 -15.75
N HIS A 93 21.53 -24.29 -15.90
CA HIS A 93 21.40 -25.34 -16.91
C HIS A 93 22.30 -26.53 -16.53
N PRO A 94 21.92 -27.80 -16.80
CA PRO A 94 22.74 -28.98 -16.47
C PRO A 94 24.12 -29.06 -17.13
N GLU A 95 24.32 -28.39 -18.26
CA GLU A 95 25.62 -28.30 -18.94
C GLU A 95 26.38 -26.99 -18.64
N GLU A 96 25.79 -26.06 -17.88
CA GLU A 96 26.45 -24.84 -17.46
C GLU A 96 27.04 -25.01 -16.06
N ILE A 97 28.33 -24.69 -15.91
CA ILE A 97 29.01 -24.74 -14.62
C ILE A 97 29.22 -23.30 -14.14
N ASP A 98 28.60 -22.94 -13.01
CA ASP A 98 28.68 -21.59 -12.42
C ASP A 98 30.10 -21.16 -11.94
N TYR A 99 31.11 -21.99 -12.19
CA TYR A 99 32.51 -21.83 -11.80
C TYR A 99 33.44 -22.01 -12.99
N TYR A 100 34.27 -21.01 -13.26
CA TYR A 100 35.32 -21.10 -14.26
C TYR A 100 36.65 -21.49 -13.60
N LYS A 101 37.21 -22.63 -14.05
CA LYS A 101 38.57 -23.08 -13.71
C LYS A 101 39.55 -22.59 -14.77
N TYR A 102 40.64 -21.96 -14.34
CA TYR A 102 41.81 -21.67 -15.18
C TYR A 102 42.99 -22.47 -14.65
N GLY A 103 43.24 -23.64 -15.25
CA GLY A 103 44.21 -24.60 -14.72
C GLY A 103 43.69 -25.28 -13.44
N ASN A 104 44.53 -25.36 -12.41
CA ASN A 104 44.17 -25.95 -11.11
C ASN A 104 43.41 -25.00 -10.17
N ASP A 105 43.29 -23.72 -10.52
CA ASP A 105 42.63 -22.71 -9.69
C ASP A 105 41.21 -22.40 -10.20
N VAL A 106 40.23 -22.38 -9.29
CA VAL A 106 38.89 -21.83 -9.53
C VAL A 106 39.00 -20.31 -9.41
N LYS A 107 38.84 -19.56 -10.51
CA LYS A 107 39.17 -18.11 -10.55
C LYS A 107 37.98 -17.17 -10.79
N SER A 108 36.85 -17.64 -11.30
CA SER A 108 35.66 -16.79 -11.52
C SER A 108 34.36 -17.54 -11.22
N ARG A 109 33.39 -16.83 -10.63
CA ARG A 109 32.08 -17.35 -10.24
C ARG A 109 31.00 -16.45 -10.83
N MET A 110 30.00 -17.05 -11.48
CA MET A 110 28.84 -16.32 -12.01
C MET A 110 27.99 -15.75 -10.87
N SER A 111 27.11 -14.79 -11.21
CA SER A 111 26.05 -14.32 -10.31
C SER A 111 25.31 -15.51 -9.68
N PRO A 112 24.68 -15.42 -8.51
CA PRO A 112 23.75 -16.45 -8.07
C PRO A 112 22.39 -16.32 -8.77
N MET A 113 21.64 -17.43 -8.83
CA MET A 113 20.31 -17.43 -9.47
C MET A 113 19.32 -16.45 -8.83
N THR A 114 19.55 -16.07 -7.57
CA THR A 114 18.77 -15.05 -6.86
C THR A 114 18.85 -13.67 -7.47
N LYS A 115 19.92 -13.38 -8.22
CA LYS A 115 20.18 -12.07 -8.80
C LYS A 115 19.98 -12.04 -10.32
N ASP A 116 19.44 -13.11 -10.90
CA ASP A 116 19.05 -13.15 -12.32
C ASP A 116 17.60 -13.62 -12.54
N SER A 117 17.30 -14.89 -12.24
CA SER A 117 16.17 -15.65 -12.75
C SER A 117 15.10 -15.79 -11.69
N PHE A 118 15.48 -15.69 -10.41
CA PHE A 118 14.59 -15.96 -9.29
C PHE A 118 13.30 -15.14 -9.35
N GLY A 119 13.38 -13.82 -9.58
CA GLY A 119 12.19 -12.99 -9.73
C GLY A 119 11.30 -13.44 -10.88
N ALA A 120 11.87 -13.78 -12.04
CA ALA A 120 11.11 -14.30 -13.16
C ALA A 120 10.48 -15.67 -12.87
N ILE A 121 11.15 -16.54 -12.12
CA ILE A 121 10.61 -17.85 -11.71
C ILE A 121 9.40 -17.66 -10.77
N ILE A 122 9.48 -16.73 -9.82
CA ILE A 122 8.34 -16.38 -8.96
C ILE A 122 7.17 -15.87 -9.82
N ALA A 123 7.43 -14.93 -10.73
CA ALA A 123 6.41 -14.41 -11.63
C ALA A 123 5.80 -15.49 -12.54
N ALA A 124 6.62 -16.41 -13.07
CA ALA A 124 6.15 -17.53 -13.87
C ALA A 124 5.15 -18.40 -13.10
N SER A 125 5.47 -18.72 -11.84
CA SER A 125 4.54 -19.44 -10.96
C SER A 125 3.28 -18.65 -10.66
N TYR A 126 3.41 -17.35 -10.33
CA TYR A 126 2.26 -16.49 -10.05
C TYR A 126 1.31 -16.43 -11.24
N TYR A 127 1.77 -15.99 -12.41
CA TYR A 127 0.90 -15.81 -13.57
C TYR A 127 0.34 -17.14 -14.07
N SER A 128 1.12 -18.22 -14.06
CA SER A 128 0.63 -19.55 -14.43
C SER A 128 -0.46 -20.06 -13.48
N TYR A 129 -0.33 -19.76 -12.18
CA TYR A 129 -1.32 -20.15 -11.18
C TYR A 129 -2.58 -19.28 -11.26
N SER A 130 -2.44 -17.97 -11.40
CA SER A 130 -3.54 -17.01 -11.31
C SER A 130 -4.33 -16.86 -12.61
N CYS A 131 -3.74 -17.19 -13.76
CA CYS A 131 -4.42 -17.15 -15.05
C CYS A 131 -5.72 -17.99 -15.04
N PRO A 132 -6.90 -17.39 -15.31
CA PRO A 132 -8.18 -18.09 -15.27
C PRO A 132 -8.24 -19.34 -16.15
N ASN A 133 -7.56 -19.29 -17.31
CA ASN A 133 -7.59 -20.35 -18.31
C ASN A 133 -6.47 -21.40 -18.12
N SER A 134 -5.67 -21.29 -17.05
CA SER A 134 -4.74 -22.35 -16.65
C SER A 134 -5.47 -23.57 -16.10
N SER A 135 -5.11 -24.73 -16.62
CA SER A 135 -5.55 -26.04 -16.15
C SER A 135 -5.10 -26.31 -14.71
N GLN A 136 -5.80 -27.23 -14.05
CA GLN A 136 -5.44 -27.65 -12.68
C GLN A 136 -4.01 -28.20 -12.61
N GLU A 137 -3.56 -28.91 -13.64
CA GLU A 137 -2.19 -29.45 -13.69
C GLU A 137 -1.13 -28.35 -13.74
N VAL A 138 -1.35 -27.30 -14.55
CA VAL A 138 -0.46 -26.12 -14.59
C VAL A 138 -0.43 -25.41 -13.24
N ARG A 139 -1.59 -25.22 -12.59
CA ARG A 139 -1.69 -24.62 -11.25
C ARG A 139 -0.94 -25.46 -10.21
N GLN A 140 -1.06 -26.79 -10.27
CA GLN A 140 -0.36 -27.68 -9.37
C GLN A 140 1.17 -27.59 -9.57
N LEU A 141 1.65 -27.60 -10.81
CA LEU A 141 3.08 -27.45 -11.12
C LEU A 141 3.64 -26.11 -10.65
N ALA A 142 2.89 -25.01 -10.83
CA ALA A 142 3.27 -23.69 -10.34
C ALA A 142 3.42 -23.68 -8.81
N ARG A 143 2.48 -24.33 -8.10
CA ARG A 143 2.52 -24.50 -6.65
C ARG A 143 3.68 -25.38 -6.21
N ASP A 144 3.92 -26.51 -6.86
CA ASP A 144 5.02 -27.42 -6.52
C ASP A 144 6.39 -26.76 -6.75
N LEU A 145 6.53 -25.95 -7.81
CA LEU A 145 7.70 -25.14 -8.07
C LEU A 145 7.96 -24.14 -6.92
N MET A 146 6.92 -23.42 -6.47
CA MET A 146 7.06 -22.51 -5.33
C MET A 146 7.34 -23.26 -4.03
N THR A 147 6.67 -24.37 -3.75
CA THR A 147 6.95 -25.22 -2.57
C THR A 147 8.44 -25.59 -2.53
N LYS A 148 9.00 -26.10 -3.64
CA LYS A 148 10.41 -26.49 -3.71
C LYS A 148 11.37 -25.32 -3.45
N TRP A 149 11.09 -24.15 -4.03
CA TRP A 149 11.89 -22.94 -3.79
C TRP A 149 11.82 -22.49 -2.33
N THR A 150 10.64 -22.49 -1.74
CA THR A 150 10.43 -22.05 -0.36
C THR A 150 11.09 -22.98 0.64
N GLU A 151 10.92 -24.30 0.50
CA GLU A 151 11.59 -25.30 1.33
C GLU A 151 13.12 -25.18 1.23
N TYR A 152 13.63 -25.01 0.00
CA TYR A 152 15.06 -24.81 -0.22
C TYR A 152 15.55 -23.53 0.48
N LEU A 153 14.91 -22.39 0.25
CA LEU A 153 15.37 -21.12 0.80
C LEU A 153 15.29 -21.09 2.32
N ILE A 154 14.26 -21.67 2.94
CA ILE A 154 14.20 -21.80 4.40
C ILE A 154 15.37 -22.64 4.92
N LEU A 155 15.60 -23.81 4.31
CA LEU A 155 16.68 -24.72 4.70
C LEU A 155 18.06 -24.07 4.57
N PHE A 156 18.25 -23.22 3.55
CA PHE A 156 19.51 -22.54 3.25
C PHE A 156 19.55 -21.08 3.74
N GLN A 157 18.69 -20.71 4.71
CA GLN A 157 18.68 -19.37 5.34
C GLN A 157 18.64 -18.23 4.32
N TRP A 158 17.72 -18.34 3.36
CA TRP A 158 17.45 -17.39 2.28
C TRP A 158 18.60 -17.22 1.28
N ARG A 159 19.50 -18.21 1.16
CA ARG A 159 20.63 -18.16 0.24
C ARG A 159 20.47 -19.13 -0.92
N THR A 160 20.76 -18.70 -2.13
CA THR A 160 21.01 -19.64 -3.24
C THR A 160 22.49 -19.86 -3.44
N HIS A 161 22.85 -21.13 -3.60
CA HIS A 161 24.19 -21.59 -3.93
C HIS A 161 25.26 -21.26 -2.87
N SER A 162 25.50 -22.22 -2.00
CA SER A 162 26.79 -22.45 -1.35
C SER A 162 27.22 -23.87 -1.68
N ILE A 163 27.90 -24.07 -2.82
CA ILE A 163 28.89 -25.15 -2.78
C ILE A 163 29.89 -24.64 -1.76
N TYR A 164 29.88 -25.23 -0.57
CA TYR A 164 30.83 -24.93 0.48
C TYR A 164 32.19 -25.40 -0.05
N ILE A 165 32.86 -24.54 -0.82
CA ILE A 165 34.29 -24.64 -0.96
C ILE A 165 34.81 -24.27 0.42
N GLU A 166 35.43 -25.23 1.09
CA GLU A 166 36.02 -25.01 2.41
C GLU A 166 36.92 -23.76 2.33
N ASN A 167 36.75 -22.84 3.29
CA ASN A 167 37.42 -21.53 3.35
C ASN A 167 36.96 -20.46 2.34
N GLU A 168 35.87 -20.62 1.56
CA GLU A 168 35.40 -19.58 0.61
C GLU A 168 35.17 -18.19 1.26
N PHE A 169 34.80 -18.17 2.55
CA PHE A 169 34.53 -16.94 3.31
C PHE A 169 35.22 -16.96 4.67
N GLU A 170 36.56 -16.94 4.72
CA GLU A 170 37.28 -16.76 5.98
C GLU A 170 37.11 -15.34 6.56
N LYS A 171 36.97 -15.26 7.89
CA LYS A 171 36.77 -14.01 8.64
C LYS A 171 38.12 -13.55 9.19
N ASP A 172 38.60 -12.39 8.76
CA ASP A 172 39.57 -11.63 9.55
C ASP A 172 38.79 -10.65 10.44
N GLU A 173 39.33 -10.25 11.59
CA GLU A 173 38.63 -9.65 12.74
C GLU A 173 37.76 -8.42 12.44
N LYS A 174 37.84 -7.85 11.23
CA LYS A 174 37.04 -6.70 10.79
C LYS A 174 36.36 -6.82 9.43
N LYS A 175 36.69 -7.80 8.55
CA LYS A 175 36.06 -8.01 7.22
C LYS A 175 36.27 -9.46 6.73
N TYR A 176 35.33 -9.98 5.94
CA TYR A 176 35.53 -11.24 5.20
C TYR A 176 36.72 -11.10 4.24
N LYS A 177 37.67 -12.03 4.30
CA LYS A 177 38.84 -12.08 3.44
C LYS A 177 38.47 -12.86 2.17
N TYR A 178 38.53 -12.21 1.02
CA TYR A 178 38.28 -12.84 -0.28
C TYR A 178 39.49 -13.69 -0.67
N ILE A 179 39.36 -15.02 -0.67
CA ILE A 179 40.49 -15.92 -0.97
C ILE A 179 40.83 -15.96 -2.48
N TYR A 180 39.90 -15.55 -3.35
CA TYR A 180 40.02 -15.73 -4.80
C TYR A 180 40.07 -14.44 -5.63
N SER A 181 40.20 -13.25 -5.03
CA SER A 181 40.31 -12.01 -5.80
C SER A 181 41.73 -11.79 -6.29
N ASP A 182 42.04 -12.28 -7.49
CA ASP A 182 43.19 -11.78 -8.25
C ASP A 182 42.90 -10.34 -8.73
N ASN A 183 43.82 -9.41 -8.48
CA ASN A 183 43.71 -8.01 -8.90
C ASN A 183 43.77 -7.86 -10.43
N ASN A 184 44.10 -8.93 -11.16
CA ASN A 184 44.17 -8.95 -12.63
C ASN A 184 42.81 -9.22 -13.32
N LEU A 185 41.74 -9.51 -12.58
CA LEU A 185 40.39 -9.76 -13.13
C LEU A 185 39.56 -8.46 -13.24
N THR A 186 40.15 -7.41 -13.80
CA THR A 186 39.55 -6.06 -13.89
C THR A 186 38.28 -5.98 -14.75
N ASN A 187 37.95 -7.03 -15.52
CA ASN A 187 36.89 -6.99 -16.54
C ASN A 187 35.70 -7.95 -16.27
N GLN A 188 35.61 -8.65 -15.14
CA GLN A 188 34.44 -9.46 -14.80
C GLN A 188 33.87 -9.08 -13.43
N LYS A 189 32.60 -8.62 -13.41
CA LYS A 189 31.83 -8.33 -12.18
C LYS A 189 31.68 -9.63 -11.37
N SER A 190 32.59 -9.88 -10.44
CA SER A 190 32.49 -11.02 -9.53
C SER A 190 31.61 -10.64 -8.35
N TYR A 191 30.53 -11.40 -8.14
CA TYR A 191 29.65 -11.28 -6.99
C TYR A 191 30.38 -11.84 -5.76
N LYS A 192 30.90 -10.94 -4.92
CA LYS A 192 31.76 -11.31 -3.78
C LYS A 192 30.99 -11.17 -2.46
N GLY A 193 31.19 -12.14 -1.56
CA GLY A 193 30.67 -12.11 -0.18
C GLY A 193 29.28 -12.73 0.02
N GLN A 194 28.99 -13.15 1.26
CA GLN A 194 27.75 -13.88 1.62
C GLN A 194 26.47 -13.11 1.25
N GLY A 195 26.49 -11.77 1.34
CA GLY A 195 25.33 -10.92 1.01
C GLY A 195 24.93 -10.93 -0.46
N SER A 196 25.81 -11.34 -1.37
CA SER A 196 25.49 -11.47 -2.80
C SER A 196 24.59 -12.68 -3.09
N PHE A 197 24.65 -13.71 -2.23
CA PHE A 197 23.92 -14.98 -2.37
C PHE A 197 22.60 -15.01 -1.61
N MET A 198 22.41 -14.03 -0.72
CA MET A 198 21.24 -13.89 0.10
C MET A 198 20.13 -13.16 -0.68
N LEU A 199 18.91 -13.65 -0.52
CA LEU A 199 17.74 -12.91 -0.94
C LEU A 199 17.66 -11.60 -0.20
N TRP A 200 17.39 -10.56 -0.95
CA TRP A 200 17.09 -9.26 -0.40
C TRP A 200 15.66 -9.24 0.14
N PRO A 201 15.38 -8.37 1.11
CA PRO A 201 14.06 -8.31 1.74
C PRO A 201 12.88 -8.17 0.76
N PRO A 202 12.92 -7.32 -0.30
CA PRO A 202 11.83 -7.31 -1.29
C PRO A 202 11.64 -8.66 -1.99
N GLU A 203 12.72 -9.40 -2.24
CA GLU A 203 12.66 -10.72 -2.88
C GLU A 203 12.04 -11.77 -1.94
N ILE A 204 12.30 -11.68 -0.63
CA ILE A 204 11.69 -12.55 0.39
C ILE A 204 10.19 -12.26 0.51
N TYR A 205 9.79 -10.99 0.57
CA TYR A 205 8.37 -10.59 0.64
C TYR A 205 7.61 -11.00 -0.62
N ALA A 206 8.16 -10.77 -1.81
CA ALA A 206 7.55 -11.24 -3.05
C ALA A 206 7.37 -12.76 -3.08
N LEU A 207 8.37 -13.53 -2.64
CA LEU A 207 8.23 -14.99 -2.49
C LEU A 207 7.14 -15.35 -1.48
N GLN A 208 7.11 -14.68 -0.33
CA GLN A 208 6.12 -14.88 0.73
C GLN A 208 4.70 -14.66 0.24
N ASN A 209 4.47 -13.57 -0.49
CA ASN A 209 3.15 -13.20 -0.99
C ASN A 209 2.70 -14.13 -2.12
N VAL A 210 3.57 -14.47 -3.06
CA VAL A 210 3.24 -15.44 -4.10
C VAL A 210 2.99 -16.82 -3.50
N ALA A 211 3.83 -17.29 -2.58
CA ALA A 211 3.62 -18.58 -1.91
C ALA A 211 2.29 -18.59 -1.13
N SER A 212 1.97 -17.51 -0.41
CA SER A 212 0.68 -17.37 0.28
C SER A 212 -0.50 -17.40 -0.70
N HIS A 213 -0.42 -16.67 -1.82
CA HIS A 213 -1.41 -16.67 -2.89
C HIS A 213 -1.65 -18.06 -3.49
N LEU A 214 -0.59 -18.89 -3.57
CA LEU A 214 -0.65 -20.27 -4.06
C LEU A 214 -1.07 -21.29 -2.98
N GLY A 215 -1.44 -20.83 -1.78
CA GLY A 215 -1.88 -21.70 -0.67
C GLY A 215 -0.74 -22.46 -0.01
N ILE A 216 0.46 -21.85 0.06
CA ILE A 216 1.62 -22.34 0.82
C ILE A 216 1.69 -21.50 2.11
N ALA A 217 1.90 -22.16 3.26
CA ALA A 217 1.94 -21.48 4.55
C ALA A 217 3.25 -20.68 4.71
N THR A 218 3.14 -19.38 5.01
CA THR A 218 4.29 -18.45 5.11
C THR A 218 4.31 -17.60 6.38
N SER A 219 3.40 -17.85 7.34
CA SER A 219 3.17 -17.00 8.52
C SER A 219 4.35 -16.84 9.47
N GLN A 220 5.41 -17.64 9.31
CA GLN A 220 6.61 -17.62 10.15
C GLN A 220 7.78 -16.86 9.49
N TRP A 221 7.59 -16.31 8.28
CA TRP A 221 8.69 -15.70 7.53
C TRP A 221 8.80 -14.22 7.84
N ASN A 222 10.03 -13.79 8.09
CA ASN A 222 10.35 -12.40 8.32
C ASN A 222 11.54 -12.00 7.43
N GLY A 223 11.24 -11.27 6.35
CA GLY A 223 12.26 -10.73 5.44
C GLY A 223 13.19 -9.71 6.10
N TRP A 224 12.76 -9.11 7.23
CA TRP A 224 13.47 -8.04 7.92
C TRP A 224 14.59 -8.52 8.86
N ASP A 225 14.52 -9.77 9.33
CA ASP A 225 15.50 -10.35 10.26
C ASP A 225 16.89 -10.56 9.64
N ASN A 226 16.98 -10.61 8.31
CA ASN A 226 18.23 -10.90 7.59
C ASN A 226 18.99 -9.65 7.14
N ILE A 227 18.58 -8.46 7.61
CA ILE A 227 19.12 -7.16 7.19
C ILE A 227 20.05 -6.59 8.27
N THR A 228 21.18 -6.03 7.86
CA THR A 228 22.06 -5.31 8.79
C THR A 228 21.39 -4.02 9.31
N PRO A 229 21.67 -3.60 10.56
CA PRO A 229 21.11 -2.37 11.11
C PRO A 229 21.35 -1.12 10.24
N GLU A 230 22.50 -1.03 9.57
CA GLU A 230 22.85 0.10 8.71
C GLU A 230 21.97 0.16 7.46
N LEU A 231 21.66 -1.01 6.88
CA LEU A 231 20.77 -1.10 5.73
C LEU A 231 19.31 -0.85 6.13
N LYS A 232 18.88 -1.35 7.30
CA LYS A 232 17.57 -1.00 7.89
C LYS A 232 17.44 0.52 8.05
N GLN A 233 18.48 1.18 8.59
CA GLN A 233 18.51 2.63 8.76
C GLN A 233 18.47 3.38 7.41
N SER A 234 19.24 2.92 6.42
CA SER A 234 19.24 3.52 5.08
C SER A 234 17.86 3.42 4.41
N ILE A 235 17.20 2.27 4.52
CA ILE A 235 15.85 2.06 3.99
C ILE A 235 14.84 3.00 4.66
N ILE A 236 14.84 3.08 5.99
CA ILE A 236 13.85 3.91 6.70
C ILE A 236 14.05 5.40 6.44
N ASP A 237 15.30 5.87 6.31
CA ASP A 237 15.59 7.28 6.04
C ASP A 237 15.08 7.72 4.67
N LEU A 238 15.11 6.81 3.68
CA LEU A 238 14.63 7.02 2.32
C LEU A 238 13.10 6.85 2.21
N ALA A 239 12.54 5.83 2.85
CA ALA A 239 11.15 5.42 2.64
C ALA A 239 10.15 6.14 3.57
N ALA A 240 10.52 6.46 4.81
CA ALA A 240 9.60 7.10 5.76
C ALA A 240 8.99 8.43 5.26
N PRO A 241 9.74 9.33 4.57
CA PRO A 241 9.16 10.54 4.00
C PRO A 241 8.06 10.27 2.97
N TYR A 242 8.20 9.23 2.14
CA TYR A 242 7.21 8.86 1.12
C TYR A 242 5.94 8.32 1.75
N ILE A 243 6.08 7.40 2.71
CA ILE A 243 4.93 6.85 3.45
C ILE A 243 4.19 7.97 4.17
N ALA A 244 4.92 8.88 4.84
CA ALA A 244 4.33 10.04 5.50
C ALA A 244 3.60 10.95 4.51
N GLN A 245 4.19 11.24 3.34
CA GLN A 245 3.57 12.06 2.31
C GLN A 245 2.25 11.44 1.82
N PHE A 246 2.28 10.17 1.41
CA PHE A 246 1.09 9.46 0.94
C PHE A 246 -0.02 9.42 2.00
N ALA A 247 0.34 9.06 3.23
CA ALA A 247 -0.60 9.01 4.34
C ALA A 247 -1.21 10.39 4.66
N GLY A 248 -0.39 11.45 4.58
CA GLY A 248 -0.84 12.83 4.76
C GLY A 248 -1.79 13.30 3.65
N GLU A 249 -1.53 12.93 2.40
CA GLU A 249 -2.42 13.24 1.27
C GLU A 249 -3.76 12.50 1.37
N ALA A 250 -3.73 11.21 1.71
CA ALA A 250 -4.93 10.43 1.96
C ALA A 250 -5.76 11.04 3.10
N LEU A 251 -5.12 11.40 4.22
CA LEU A 251 -5.78 12.08 5.32
C LEU A 251 -6.32 13.46 4.89
N ASN A 252 -5.59 14.25 4.11
CA ASN A 252 -6.07 15.54 3.64
C ASN A 252 -7.32 15.40 2.77
N ASN A 253 -7.33 14.42 1.86
CA ASN A 253 -8.49 14.12 1.01
C ASN A 253 -9.68 13.66 1.85
N LEU A 254 -9.43 12.80 2.85
CA LEU A 254 -10.43 12.43 3.84
C LEU A 254 -10.96 13.66 4.57
N LEU A 255 -10.10 14.52 5.12
CA LEU A 255 -10.50 15.72 5.89
C LEU A 255 -11.28 16.75 5.06
N LYS A 256 -10.95 16.92 3.77
CA LYS A 256 -11.72 17.76 2.84
C LYS A 256 -13.16 17.26 2.66
N SER A 257 -13.38 15.97 2.80
CA SER A 257 -14.72 15.40 2.67
C SER A 257 -15.60 15.64 3.91
N TYR A 258 -15.05 16.03 5.07
CA TYR A 258 -15.83 16.35 6.28
C TYR A 258 -16.59 17.68 6.18
N HIS A 259 -17.56 17.77 5.27
CA HIS A 259 -18.53 18.83 5.18
C HIS A 259 -19.93 18.21 5.12
N GLY A 260 -20.79 18.52 6.09
CA GLY A 260 -22.14 17.96 6.13
C GLY A 260 -23.05 18.65 7.12
N GLY A 261 -24.36 18.60 6.86
CA GLY A 261 -25.41 19.17 7.69
C GLY A 261 -26.38 18.10 8.20
N PHE A 262 -26.61 18.05 9.50
CA PHE A 262 -27.59 17.16 10.13
C PHE A 262 -28.78 17.97 10.66
N PRO A 263 -29.99 17.83 10.10
CA PRO A 263 -31.15 18.54 10.61
C PRO A 263 -31.50 18.04 12.02
N TYR A 264 -31.81 18.96 12.92
CA TYR A 264 -32.27 18.66 14.27
C TYR A 264 -33.60 19.37 14.57
N SER A 265 -34.37 18.78 15.48
CA SER A 265 -35.64 19.31 15.97
C SER A 265 -35.78 18.96 17.45
N ILE A 266 -35.60 19.95 18.33
CA ILE A 266 -35.65 19.79 19.78
C ILE A 266 -36.98 20.35 20.31
N PRO A 267 -37.88 19.52 20.87
CA PRO A 267 -39.13 20.00 21.48
C PRO A 267 -38.84 20.76 22.78
N LEU A 268 -39.53 21.89 22.98
CA LEU A 268 -39.39 22.70 24.18
C LEU A 268 -40.41 22.29 25.25
N GLY A 269 -39.92 22.11 26.49
CA GLY A 269 -40.72 21.76 27.66
C GLY A 269 -40.97 20.25 27.88
N PRO A 270 -41.63 19.88 28.99
CA PRO A 270 -41.99 18.50 29.30
C PRO A 270 -42.96 17.88 28.28
N PRO A 271 -43.03 16.54 28.19
CA PRO A 271 -44.01 15.87 27.33
C PRO A 271 -45.44 16.36 27.62
N GLY A 272 -46.10 16.93 26.61
CA GLY A 272 -47.48 17.46 26.72
C GLY A 272 -47.60 18.98 26.86
N TRP A 273 -46.49 19.71 26.93
CA TRP A 273 -46.47 21.19 26.96
C TRP A 273 -46.24 21.76 25.54
N THR A 274 -46.97 22.80 25.13
CA THR A 274 -46.85 23.41 23.78
C THR A 274 -45.96 24.66 23.79
N PHE A 275 -44.65 24.51 24.03
CA PHE A 275 -43.67 25.60 23.94
C PHE A 275 -42.99 25.71 22.57
N GLY A 276 -43.40 24.90 21.59
CA GLY A 276 -42.80 24.88 20.24
C GLY A 276 -41.58 23.96 20.13
N LYS A 277 -40.79 24.13 19.07
CA LYS A 277 -39.58 23.35 18.78
C LYS A 277 -38.45 24.28 18.34
N ILE A 278 -37.21 23.94 18.67
CA ILE A 278 -36.02 24.51 18.06
C ILE A 278 -35.62 23.61 16.90
N GLU A 279 -35.70 24.13 15.69
CA GLU A 279 -35.31 23.42 14.47
C GLU A 279 -34.09 24.11 13.86
N GLY A 280 -33.18 23.32 13.30
CA GLY A 280 -31.96 23.83 12.68
C GLY A 280 -31.17 22.75 11.97
N VAL A 281 -30.02 23.11 11.42
CA VAL A 281 -29.08 22.17 10.81
C VAL A 281 -27.77 22.27 11.58
N PHE A 282 -27.30 21.16 12.12
CA PHE A 282 -25.97 21.03 12.69
C PHE A 282 -24.98 20.85 11.54
N GLU A 283 -24.32 21.94 11.15
CA GLU A 283 -23.26 21.92 10.14
C GLU A 283 -21.92 21.57 10.77
N PHE A 284 -21.19 20.66 10.12
CA PHE A 284 -19.86 20.25 10.51
C PHE A 284 -18.89 20.48 9.35
N GLU A 285 -17.87 21.32 9.57
CA GLU A 285 -16.76 21.55 8.66
C GLU A 285 -15.45 21.65 9.44
N ILE A 286 -14.35 21.14 8.87
CA ILE A 286 -13.00 21.32 9.40
C ILE A 286 -12.33 22.48 8.66
N PRO A 287 -12.06 23.62 9.32
CA PRO A 287 -11.42 24.77 8.67
C PRO A 287 -10.07 24.43 8.06
N SER A 288 -9.75 25.09 6.95
CA SER A 288 -8.55 24.84 6.16
C SER A 288 -7.25 24.92 6.97
N GLY A 289 -7.11 25.91 7.85
CA GLY A 289 -5.92 26.08 8.70
C GLY A 289 -5.74 24.94 9.72
N ILE A 290 -6.83 24.49 10.34
CA ILE A 290 -6.80 23.35 11.27
C ILE A 290 -6.51 22.05 10.51
N ARG A 291 -7.12 21.87 9.33
CA ARG A 291 -6.84 20.73 8.45
C ARG A 291 -5.36 20.66 8.08
N GLU A 292 -4.76 21.77 7.67
CA GLU A 292 -3.33 21.84 7.34
C GLU A 292 -2.44 21.49 8.53
N GLN A 293 -2.79 21.98 9.72
CA GLN A 293 -2.10 21.62 10.96
C GLN A 293 -2.22 20.13 11.27
N ILE A 294 -3.42 19.54 11.17
CA ILE A 294 -3.66 18.10 11.38
C ILE A 294 -2.81 17.28 10.42
N VAL A 295 -2.86 17.59 9.12
CA VAL A 295 -2.12 16.86 8.09
C VAL A 295 -0.62 16.97 8.34
N THR A 296 -0.10 18.16 8.65
CA THR A 296 1.32 18.38 8.93
C THR A 296 1.75 17.58 10.17
N THR A 297 1.01 17.67 11.27
CA THR A 297 1.29 16.90 12.50
C THR A 297 1.24 15.39 12.24
N PHE A 298 0.30 14.92 11.44
CA PHE A 298 0.18 13.51 11.09
C PHE A 298 1.39 13.01 10.28
N LYS A 299 1.80 13.77 9.26
CA LYS A 299 2.98 13.44 8.42
C LYS A 299 4.26 13.35 9.24
N GLU A 300 4.54 14.38 10.03
CA GLU A 300 5.72 14.42 10.89
C GLU A 300 5.69 13.27 11.91
N SER A 301 4.51 12.99 12.47
CA SER A 301 4.33 11.89 13.41
C SER A 301 4.61 10.52 12.80
N ILE A 302 4.13 10.25 11.59
CA ILE A 302 4.42 9.00 10.87
C ILE A 302 5.91 8.89 10.65
N LYS A 303 6.52 9.91 10.03
CA LYS A 303 7.95 9.90 9.70
C LYS A 303 8.82 9.60 10.92
N ASP A 304 8.57 10.30 12.03
CA ASP A 304 9.38 10.15 13.24
C ASP A 304 9.13 8.82 13.94
N LEU A 305 7.87 8.37 14.01
CA LEU A 305 7.51 7.12 14.65
C LEU A 305 8.06 5.91 13.89
N LEU A 306 7.97 5.88 12.56
CA LEU A 306 8.54 4.79 11.76
C LEU A 306 10.06 4.72 11.92
N ARG A 307 10.75 5.87 11.94
CA ARG A 307 12.20 5.94 12.21
C ARG A 307 12.55 5.46 13.61
N GLU A 308 11.79 5.86 14.61
CA GLU A 308 11.97 5.39 15.99
C GLU A 308 11.80 3.87 16.09
N ILE A 309 10.76 3.33 15.45
CA ILE A 309 10.46 1.89 15.47
C ILE A 309 11.60 1.07 14.88
N VAL A 310 12.10 1.47 13.70
CA VAL A 310 13.21 0.78 13.05
C VAL A 310 14.50 0.92 13.87
N ARG A 311 14.78 2.10 14.43
CA ARG A 311 15.97 2.34 15.26
C ARG A 311 15.99 1.48 16.53
N LEU A 312 14.82 1.27 17.14
CA LEU A 312 14.67 0.47 18.36
C LEU A 312 14.46 -1.02 18.08
N ASP A 313 14.34 -1.42 16.81
CA ASP A 313 14.06 -2.78 16.35
C ASP A 313 12.83 -3.40 17.05
N ASN A 314 11.83 -2.57 17.41
CA ASN A 314 10.65 -2.95 18.19
C ASN A 314 9.40 -3.14 17.31
N TYR A 315 9.62 -3.36 16.02
CA TYR A 315 8.60 -3.39 14.99
C TYR A 315 7.45 -4.37 15.22
N THR A 316 7.73 -5.52 15.84
CA THR A 316 6.73 -6.54 16.19
C THR A 316 5.64 -6.01 17.12
N GLN A 317 5.91 -4.96 17.89
CA GLN A 317 4.95 -4.30 18.77
C GLN A 317 3.98 -3.37 18.04
N TYR A 318 4.21 -3.12 16.74
CA TYR A 318 3.47 -2.16 15.91
C TYR A 318 2.87 -2.82 14.65
N GLN A 319 2.69 -4.13 14.69
CA GLN A 319 2.06 -4.90 13.61
C GLN A 319 0.53 -5.00 13.75
N GLY A 320 -0.06 -4.50 14.85
CA GLY A 320 -1.51 -4.42 15.04
C GLY A 320 -2.07 -3.03 14.74
N ASP A 321 -2.98 -2.55 15.60
CA ASP A 321 -3.59 -1.22 15.50
C ASP A 321 -2.79 -0.15 16.27
N GLU A 322 -1.68 -0.52 16.92
CA GLU A 322 -0.91 0.36 17.81
C GLU A 322 -0.35 1.58 17.07
N LEU A 323 0.20 1.37 15.87
CA LEU A 323 0.74 2.44 15.02
C LEU A 323 -0.35 3.50 14.77
N LEU A 324 -1.49 3.08 14.24
CA LEU A 324 -2.61 3.97 13.97
C LEU A 324 -3.14 4.65 15.23
N GLY A 325 -3.26 3.90 16.33
CA GLY A 325 -3.71 4.43 17.62
C GLY A 325 -2.84 5.57 18.13
N ILE A 326 -1.51 5.44 18.03
CA ILE A 326 -0.55 6.50 18.41
C ILE A 326 -0.70 7.72 17.50
N LEU A 327 -0.78 7.51 16.19
CA LEU A 327 -0.92 8.59 15.22
C LEU A 327 -2.20 9.39 15.44
N ILE A 328 -3.33 8.72 15.66
CA ILE A 328 -4.60 9.37 15.97
C ILE A 328 -4.48 10.18 17.26
N ASN A 329 -3.92 9.62 18.32
CA ASN A 329 -3.76 10.33 19.59
C ASN A 329 -2.96 11.64 19.47
N ARG A 330 -1.99 11.69 18.54
CA ARG A 330 -1.17 12.89 18.29
C ARG A 330 -1.94 14.02 17.58
N ILE A 331 -2.93 13.69 16.75
CA ILE A 331 -3.76 14.68 16.07
C ILE A 331 -5.09 14.97 16.78
N LEU A 332 -5.50 14.13 17.73
CA LEU A 332 -6.84 14.15 18.33
C LEU A 332 -7.18 15.46 19.03
N ASN A 333 -6.19 16.13 19.63
CA ASN A 333 -6.38 17.40 20.33
C ASN A 333 -6.57 18.60 19.37
N LEU A 334 -6.35 18.40 18.06
CA LEU A 334 -6.58 19.42 17.03
C LEU A 334 -8.03 19.38 16.51
N PHE A 335 -8.81 18.35 16.88
CA PHE A 335 -10.21 18.24 16.48
C PHE A 335 -11.14 18.99 17.45
N PRO A 336 -12.27 19.53 16.98
CA PRO A 336 -13.21 20.25 17.83
C PRO A 336 -13.79 19.37 18.94
N GLU A 337 -13.94 19.92 20.14
CA GLU A 337 -14.46 19.17 21.30
C GLU A 337 -15.93 18.76 21.17
N VAL A 338 -16.67 19.33 20.20
CA VAL A 338 -18.13 19.20 20.04
C VAL A 338 -18.62 17.75 20.02
N LEU A 339 -17.95 16.86 19.27
CA LEU A 339 -18.32 15.43 19.22
C LEU A 339 -17.73 14.61 20.38
N GLY A 340 -16.80 15.18 21.15
CA GLY A 340 -16.04 14.49 22.18
C GLY A 340 -14.88 13.65 21.64
N ARG A 341 -13.84 13.51 22.48
CA ARG A 341 -12.57 12.84 22.14
C ARG A 341 -12.73 11.39 21.70
N ASN A 342 -13.65 10.64 22.33
CA ASN A 342 -13.87 9.22 22.04
C ASN A 342 -14.55 9.01 20.68
N SER A 343 -15.54 9.85 20.35
CA SER A 343 -16.23 9.81 19.05
C SER A 343 -15.25 10.11 17.92
N TRP A 344 -14.43 11.15 18.08
CA TRP A 344 -13.37 11.48 17.11
C TRP A 344 -12.38 10.34 16.91
N ARG A 345 -11.93 9.71 18.01
CA ARG A 345 -11.04 8.57 17.91
C ARG A 345 -11.66 7.43 17.10
N SER A 346 -12.93 7.10 17.36
CA SER A 346 -13.62 6.04 16.64
C SER A 346 -13.79 6.35 15.14
N ILE A 347 -14.21 7.58 14.81
CA ILE A 347 -14.37 8.06 13.43
C ILE A 347 -13.02 7.97 12.70
N LEU A 348 -11.97 8.55 13.28
CA LEU A 348 -10.64 8.58 12.67
C LEU A 348 -10.05 7.18 12.49
N THR A 349 -10.20 6.29 13.48
CA THR A 349 -9.70 4.91 13.36
C THR A 349 -10.32 4.21 12.17
N LYS A 350 -11.66 4.20 12.07
CA LYS A 350 -12.35 3.50 10.99
C LYS A 350 -12.09 4.13 9.63
N SER A 351 -12.17 5.46 9.54
CA SER A 351 -11.98 6.15 8.26
C SER A 351 -10.54 6.03 7.75
N ILE A 352 -9.54 6.15 8.63
CA ILE A 352 -8.14 5.99 8.23
C ILE A 352 -7.84 4.54 7.85
N GLN A 353 -8.36 3.53 8.57
CA GLN A 353 -8.20 2.12 8.18
C GLN A 353 -8.75 1.84 6.77
N GLN A 354 -9.84 2.51 6.38
CA GLN A 354 -10.41 2.35 5.04
C GLN A 354 -9.56 2.99 3.95
N VAL A 355 -8.98 4.19 4.18
CA VAL A 355 -8.18 4.88 3.16
C VAL A 355 -6.70 4.49 3.18
N LEU A 356 -6.20 3.96 4.30
CA LEU A 356 -4.82 3.52 4.51
C LEU A 356 -4.80 2.09 5.11
N PRO A 357 -5.34 1.07 4.43
CA PRO A 357 -5.44 -0.29 4.96
C PRO A 357 -4.09 -0.90 5.37
N TRP A 358 -2.99 -0.48 4.73
CA TRP A 358 -1.63 -0.93 5.04
C TRP A 358 -1.11 -0.44 6.41
N ILE A 359 -1.72 0.60 7.00
CA ILE A 359 -1.24 1.21 8.26
C ILE A 359 -1.48 0.31 9.47
N THR A 360 -2.40 -0.62 9.32
CA THR A 360 -2.69 -1.71 10.26
C THR A 360 -2.11 -3.00 9.69
N GLY A 361 -1.47 -3.83 10.52
CA GLY A 361 -0.83 -5.04 10.04
C GLY A 361 0.68 -4.89 9.80
N SER A 362 1.29 -5.92 9.23
CA SER A 362 2.71 -5.95 8.86
C SER A 362 3.03 -5.26 7.53
N GLY A 363 2.00 -4.84 6.76
CA GLY A 363 2.16 -4.35 5.38
C GLY A 363 2.99 -3.07 5.25
N TRP A 364 3.07 -2.24 6.30
CA TRP A 364 3.88 -1.03 6.26
C TRP A 364 5.40 -1.30 6.26
N PHE A 365 5.87 -2.40 6.86
CA PHE A 365 7.29 -2.79 6.82
C PHE A 365 7.73 -3.27 5.44
N GLU A 366 6.84 -4.00 4.80
CA GLU A 366 7.01 -4.46 3.45
C GLU A 366 7.00 -3.29 2.48
N ALA A 367 6.04 -2.36 2.61
CA ALA A 367 6.05 -1.14 1.82
C ALA A 367 7.35 -0.33 2.01
N LEU A 368 7.84 -0.17 3.24
CA LEU A 368 9.16 0.45 3.51
C LEU A 368 10.28 -0.25 2.74
N THR A 369 10.27 -1.58 2.75
CA THR A 369 11.25 -2.43 2.10
C THR A 369 11.28 -2.22 0.59
N PHE A 370 10.11 -2.22 -0.05
CA PHE A 370 9.98 -2.01 -1.49
C PHE A 370 10.33 -0.57 -1.89
N ILE A 371 9.86 0.44 -1.14
CA ILE A 371 10.20 1.84 -1.40
C ILE A 371 11.71 2.06 -1.27
N GLY A 372 12.32 1.62 -0.17
CA GLY A 372 13.77 1.71 0.03
C GLY A 372 14.55 0.94 -1.03
N GLY A 373 14.03 -0.21 -1.46
CA GLY A 373 14.56 -1.00 -2.57
C GLY A 373 14.66 -0.21 -3.87
N LEU A 374 13.63 0.54 -4.27
CA LEU A 374 13.64 1.37 -5.48
C LEU A 374 14.75 2.42 -5.43
N TYR A 375 14.95 3.07 -4.28
CA TYR A 375 16.03 4.05 -4.12
C TYR A 375 17.42 3.44 -4.22
N ILE A 376 17.61 2.26 -3.65
CA ILE A 376 18.88 1.54 -3.75
C ILE A 376 19.11 1.11 -5.21
N LEU A 377 18.06 0.69 -5.93
CA LEU A 377 18.14 0.32 -7.35
C LEU A 377 18.55 1.47 -8.27
N LYS A 378 18.23 2.73 -7.93
CA LYS A 378 18.69 3.90 -8.70
C LYS A 378 20.23 4.00 -8.78
N ASN A 379 20.96 3.36 -7.86
CA ASN A 379 22.42 3.34 -7.84
C ASN A 379 23.01 2.02 -8.39
N ARG A 380 22.21 1.20 -9.08
CA ARG A 380 22.63 -0.08 -9.66
C ARG A 380 22.71 0.02 -11.18
N ASP A 381 23.40 -0.95 -11.77
CA ASP A 381 23.49 -1.06 -13.22
C ASP A 381 22.19 -1.59 -13.83
N ILE A 382 22.03 -1.37 -15.13
CA ILE A 382 20.81 -1.64 -15.90
C ILE A 382 20.42 -3.12 -15.85
N SER A 383 21.42 -4.01 -15.83
CA SER A 383 21.18 -5.45 -15.72
C SER A 383 20.42 -5.78 -14.44
N THR A 384 20.90 -5.29 -13.29
CA THR A 384 20.27 -5.44 -11.98
C THR A 384 18.85 -4.89 -11.98
N ILE A 385 18.66 -3.65 -12.46
CA ILE A 385 17.33 -2.99 -12.54
C ILE A 385 16.34 -3.85 -13.32
N SER A 386 16.80 -4.48 -14.39
CA SER A 386 15.95 -5.27 -15.27
C SER A 386 15.58 -6.62 -14.64
N TYR A 387 16.48 -7.28 -13.89
CA TYR A 387 16.17 -8.54 -13.21
C TYR A 387 15.24 -8.37 -12.00
N THR A 388 15.29 -7.23 -11.30
CA THR A 388 14.50 -7.02 -10.08
C THR A 388 13.03 -6.64 -10.35
N LEU A 389 12.67 -6.20 -11.56
CA LEU A 389 11.30 -5.81 -11.90
C LEU A 389 10.25 -6.85 -11.44
N TRP A 390 10.49 -8.12 -11.72
CA TRP A 390 9.49 -9.18 -11.46
C TRP A 390 9.07 -9.27 -9.99
N ILE A 391 9.97 -8.90 -9.08
CA ILE A 391 9.71 -8.83 -7.64
C ILE A 391 8.68 -7.74 -7.33
N TYR A 392 8.78 -6.58 -7.98
CA TYR A 392 7.79 -5.50 -7.85
C TYR A 392 6.48 -5.84 -8.55
N ALA A 393 6.55 -6.49 -9.71
CA ALA A 393 5.37 -6.90 -10.47
C ALA A 393 4.48 -7.82 -9.62
N VAL A 394 5.04 -8.92 -9.09
CA VAL A 394 4.24 -9.85 -8.28
C VAL A 394 3.81 -9.26 -6.94
N GLU A 395 4.59 -8.33 -6.37
CA GLU A 395 4.17 -7.59 -5.17
C GLU A 395 2.89 -6.80 -5.43
N CYS A 396 2.88 -6.00 -6.50
CA CYS A 396 1.72 -5.19 -6.86
C CYS A 396 0.49 -6.04 -7.18
N GLU A 397 0.69 -7.25 -7.70
CA GLU A 397 -0.37 -8.20 -8.04
C GLU A 397 -0.93 -8.96 -6.83
N THR A 398 -0.10 -9.23 -5.83
CA THR A 398 -0.49 -10.02 -4.65
C THR A 398 -0.91 -9.17 -3.47
N ARG A 399 -0.47 -7.89 -3.42
CA ARG A 399 -0.75 -6.93 -2.34
C ARG A 399 -1.36 -5.63 -2.89
N PRO A 400 -2.64 -5.64 -3.30
CA PRO A 400 -3.33 -4.46 -3.82
C PRO A 400 -3.26 -3.23 -2.89
N GLU A 401 -3.24 -3.45 -1.57
CA GLU A 401 -3.16 -2.38 -0.57
C GLU A 401 -1.79 -1.72 -0.50
N ILE A 402 -0.72 -2.46 -0.84
CA ILE A 402 0.64 -1.95 -0.95
C ILE A 402 0.87 -1.32 -2.32
N LYS A 403 0.24 -1.86 -3.38
CA LYS A 403 0.32 -1.31 -4.74
C LYS A 403 -0.06 0.17 -4.78
N ASP A 404 -1.12 0.57 -4.08
CA ASP A 404 -1.54 1.98 -4.01
C ASP A 404 -0.45 2.89 -3.40
N LEU A 405 0.23 2.39 -2.38
CA LEU A 405 1.35 3.10 -1.74
C LEU A 405 2.62 3.11 -2.61
N LEU A 406 2.86 2.05 -3.38
CA LEU A 406 4.01 1.92 -4.28
C LEU A 406 3.84 2.67 -5.61
N LYS A 407 2.62 3.04 -5.98
CA LYS A 407 2.30 3.69 -7.26
C LYS A 407 3.20 4.91 -7.54
N THR A 408 3.20 5.90 -6.65
CA THR A 408 4.00 7.12 -6.83
C THR A 408 5.51 6.82 -6.86
N PRO A 409 6.09 6.07 -5.90
CA PRO A 409 7.49 5.66 -5.97
C PRO A 409 7.89 4.93 -7.26
N ILE A 410 7.05 4.04 -7.79
CA ILE A 410 7.30 3.31 -9.05
C ILE A 410 7.27 4.26 -10.24
N GLN A 411 6.31 5.18 -10.30
CA GLN A 411 6.22 6.20 -11.36
C GLN A 411 7.42 7.15 -11.36
N GLU A 412 7.89 7.56 -10.20
CA GLU A 412 9.11 8.35 -10.05
C GLU A 412 10.36 7.55 -10.43
N PHE A 413 10.42 6.27 -10.06
CA PHE A 413 11.51 5.39 -10.46
C PHE A 413 11.55 5.21 -11.98
N PHE A 414 10.41 4.96 -12.61
CA PHE A 414 10.31 4.86 -14.05
C PHE A 414 10.65 6.18 -14.75
N SER A 415 10.21 7.32 -14.21
CA SER A 415 10.61 8.65 -14.71
C SER A 415 12.12 8.84 -14.64
N TYR A 416 12.75 8.45 -13.52
CA TYR A 416 14.20 8.43 -13.39
C TYR A 416 14.87 7.56 -14.47
N LEU A 417 14.36 6.36 -14.75
CA LEU A 417 14.90 5.51 -15.80
C LEU A 417 14.79 6.17 -17.19
N ARG A 418 13.61 6.74 -17.50
CA ARG A 418 13.36 7.45 -18.75
C ARG A 418 14.32 8.63 -18.94
N ASP A 419 14.50 9.44 -17.89
CA ASP A 419 15.38 10.61 -17.92
C ASP A 419 16.86 10.22 -18.09
N ASN A 420 17.23 9.01 -17.66
CA ASN A 420 18.53 8.39 -17.92
C ASN A 420 18.54 7.56 -19.21
N ASN A 421 17.73 7.93 -20.20
CA ASN A 421 17.66 7.31 -21.53
C ASN A 421 17.25 5.83 -21.56
N ASN A 422 16.70 5.30 -20.46
CA ASN A 422 16.35 3.90 -20.32
C ASN A 422 14.83 3.67 -20.10
N PRO A 423 13.93 4.09 -21.01
CA PRO A 423 12.48 3.92 -20.84
C PRO A 423 12.00 2.46 -21.00
N ASN A 424 12.45 1.56 -20.13
CA ASN A 424 12.15 0.12 -20.16
C ASN A 424 10.64 -0.15 -20.14
N SER A 425 10.13 -0.90 -21.12
CA SER A 425 8.69 -1.11 -21.34
C SER A 425 7.98 -1.83 -20.21
N LEU A 426 8.66 -2.73 -19.51
CA LEU A 426 8.06 -3.47 -18.41
C LEU A 426 7.99 -2.63 -17.13
N TRP A 427 8.99 -1.78 -16.90
CA TRP A 427 8.91 -0.74 -15.88
C TRP A 427 7.81 0.29 -16.22
N ALA A 428 7.60 0.59 -17.50
CA ALA A 428 6.49 1.42 -17.95
C ALA A 428 5.13 0.77 -17.66
N TRP A 429 5.00 -0.55 -17.89
CA TRP A 429 3.78 -1.31 -17.60
C TRP A 429 3.40 -1.24 -16.10
N ILE A 430 4.34 -1.56 -15.20
CA ILE A 430 4.06 -1.49 -13.75
C ILE A 430 3.85 -0.05 -13.25
N ALA A 431 4.43 0.94 -13.95
CA ALA A 431 4.20 2.37 -13.69
C ALA A 431 2.88 2.91 -14.28
N GLU A 432 2.10 2.07 -14.98
CA GLU A 432 0.85 2.43 -15.65
C GLU A 432 1.01 3.42 -16.82
N ASP A 433 2.20 3.52 -17.43
CA ASP A 433 2.43 4.32 -18.64
C ASP A 433 2.02 3.55 -19.91
N SER A 434 0.70 3.46 -20.13
CA SER A 434 0.11 2.78 -21.29
C SER A 434 0.56 3.35 -22.65
N GLY A 435 0.91 4.64 -22.69
CA GLY A 435 1.41 5.30 -23.88
C GLY A 435 2.76 4.73 -24.30
N ARG A 436 3.71 4.67 -23.35
CA ARG A 436 5.03 4.07 -23.58
C ARG A 436 4.94 2.57 -23.90
N VAL A 437 4.07 1.84 -23.20
CA VAL A 437 3.84 0.41 -23.48
C VAL A 437 3.38 0.22 -24.92
N SER A 438 2.38 0.99 -25.37
CA SER A 438 1.84 0.90 -26.74
C SER A 438 2.87 1.29 -27.80
N GLU A 439 3.64 2.36 -27.57
CA GLU A 439 4.73 2.80 -28.44
C GLU A 439 5.75 1.67 -28.67
N HIS A 440 6.15 1.00 -27.59
CA HIS A 440 7.13 -0.08 -27.67
C HIS A 440 6.52 -1.34 -28.30
N ILE A 441 5.28 -1.74 -27.96
CA ILE A 441 4.58 -2.85 -28.65
C ILE A 441 4.54 -2.62 -30.16
N GLN A 442 4.13 -1.43 -30.62
CA GLN A 442 4.11 -1.10 -32.05
C GLN A 442 5.49 -1.14 -32.68
N LEU A 443 6.53 -0.71 -31.96
CA LEU A 443 7.90 -0.81 -32.41
C LEU A 443 8.32 -2.27 -32.61
N PHE A 444 7.93 -3.20 -31.72
CA PHE A 444 8.21 -4.63 -31.88
C PHE A 444 7.43 -5.22 -33.07
N GLU A 445 6.12 -4.98 -33.13
CA GLU A 445 5.22 -5.59 -34.12
C GLU A 445 5.40 -5.05 -35.54
N SER A 446 6.02 -3.87 -35.70
CA SER A 446 6.34 -3.29 -37.01
C SER A 446 7.55 -3.93 -37.70
N HIS A 447 8.26 -4.84 -37.04
CA HIS A 447 9.44 -5.51 -37.59
C HIS A 447 9.24 -7.02 -37.73
N GLU A 448 10.07 -7.67 -38.55
CA GLU A 448 10.02 -9.13 -38.72
C GLU A 448 10.42 -9.89 -37.44
N TRP A 449 9.98 -11.15 -37.33
CA TRP A 449 10.19 -12.00 -36.16
C TRP A 449 11.66 -12.13 -35.74
N ASN A 450 12.61 -12.00 -36.68
CA ASN A 450 14.05 -12.07 -36.45
C ASN A 450 14.67 -10.75 -35.98
N TYR A 451 13.87 -9.69 -35.79
CA TYR A 451 14.34 -8.38 -35.30
C TYR A 451 14.53 -8.36 -33.77
N TRP A 452 14.27 -9.47 -33.07
CA TRP A 452 14.39 -9.59 -31.62
C TRP A 452 15.76 -9.17 -31.05
N TRP A 453 16.85 -9.35 -31.81
CA TRP A 453 18.20 -8.96 -31.38
C TRP A 453 18.33 -7.45 -31.16
N ARG A 454 17.50 -6.65 -31.83
CA ARG A 454 17.44 -5.18 -31.66
C ARG A 454 16.79 -4.72 -30.37
N PHE A 455 16.34 -5.65 -29.55
CA PHE A 455 15.73 -5.35 -28.27
C PHE A 455 16.48 -6.02 -27.10
N ALA A 456 17.76 -6.34 -27.29
CA ALA A 456 18.64 -6.79 -26.23
C ALA A 456 19.09 -5.60 -25.35
N TYR A 457 18.68 -5.57 -24.08
CA TYR A 457 18.99 -4.47 -23.15
C TYR A 457 19.87 -4.88 -21.97
N GLN A 458 20.70 -5.92 -22.12
CA GLN A 458 21.35 -6.56 -20.97
C GLN A 458 22.26 -5.61 -20.18
N GLU A 459 23.11 -4.84 -20.87
CA GLU A 459 24.02 -3.87 -20.23
C GLU A 459 23.93 -2.45 -20.80
N LYS A 460 23.27 -2.28 -21.96
CA LYS A 460 23.18 -0.99 -22.65
C LYS A 460 21.88 -0.28 -22.34
N ILE A 461 21.97 1.04 -22.24
CA ILE A 461 20.81 1.94 -22.09
C ILE A 461 19.88 1.78 -23.30
N PHE A 462 18.57 1.68 -23.06
CA PHE A 462 17.57 1.39 -24.11
C PHE A 462 17.70 2.29 -25.35
N ASN A 463 17.73 3.61 -25.16
CA ASN A 463 17.80 4.55 -26.28
C ASN A 463 19.16 4.53 -27.00
N GLU A 464 20.24 4.14 -26.31
CA GLU A 464 21.57 4.01 -26.92
C GLU A 464 21.63 2.75 -27.78
N TRP A 465 21.10 1.64 -27.27
CA TRP A 465 20.99 0.39 -27.98
C TRP A 465 20.15 0.54 -29.26
N PHE A 466 18.98 1.19 -29.16
CA PHE A 466 18.09 1.39 -30.29
C PHE A 466 18.72 2.23 -31.42
N LYS A 467 19.65 3.14 -31.09
CA LYS A 467 20.35 3.98 -32.07
C LYS A 467 21.53 3.30 -32.76
N MET A 468 21.92 2.09 -32.36
CA MET A 468 23.06 1.41 -32.97
C MET A 468 22.81 1.18 -34.48
N PRO A 469 23.77 1.42 -35.37
CA PRO A 469 23.57 1.30 -36.81
C PRO A 469 23.20 -0.12 -37.22
N GLU A 470 22.27 -0.26 -38.18
CA GLU A 470 21.99 -1.51 -38.88
C GLU A 470 23.13 -1.77 -39.85
N ASP A 471 24.12 -2.52 -39.39
CA ASP A 471 25.16 -3.01 -40.29
C ASP A 471 24.82 -4.44 -40.72
N PRO A 472 24.18 -4.63 -41.89
CA PRO A 472 23.85 -5.96 -42.41
C PRO A 472 25.09 -6.81 -42.71
N SER A 473 26.30 -6.22 -42.82
CA SER A 473 27.55 -6.98 -42.97
C SER A 473 28.07 -7.57 -41.65
N ASN A 474 27.51 -7.13 -40.52
CA ASN A 474 27.80 -7.59 -39.17
C ASN A 474 26.63 -8.37 -38.54
N ALA A 475 25.62 -8.81 -39.30
CA ALA A 475 24.50 -9.60 -38.74
C ALA A 475 24.97 -10.86 -38.00
N ASP A 476 26.03 -11.52 -38.49
CA ASP A 476 26.69 -12.66 -37.81
C ASP A 476 27.51 -12.23 -36.57
N LEU A 477 28.01 -11.00 -36.53
CA LEU A 477 28.84 -10.45 -35.44
C LEU A 477 28.00 -9.78 -34.34
N ASN A 478 26.80 -9.29 -34.66
CA ASN A 478 25.84 -8.75 -33.70
C ASN A 478 25.07 -9.87 -32.97
N GLN A 479 24.98 -11.08 -33.53
CA GLN A 479 24.52 -12.28 -32.81
C GLN A 479 25.50 -12.73 -31.71
N LEU A 480 26.77 -12.28 -31.77
CA LEU A 480 27.82 -12.64 -30.82
C LEU A 480 27.96 -11.67 -29.63
N ASN A 481 27.26 -10.53 -29.65
CA ASN A 481 27.36 -9.50 -28.63
C ASN A 481 26.02 -9.31 -27.91
N ASP A 482 26.01 -9.68 -26.63
CA ASP A 482 24.96 -9.44 -25.63
C ASP A 482 23.70 -10.33 -25.76
N SER A 483 23.23 -10.82 -24.61
CA SER A 483 22.08 -11.72 -24.48
C SER A 483 20.76 -10.98 -24.74
N PRO A 484 19.88 -11.44 -25.66
CA PRO A 484 18.58 -10.81 -25.86
C PRO A 484 17.72 -10.96 -24.62
N ARG A 485 17.29 -9.83 -24.04
CA ARG A 485 16.26 -9.85 -23.01
C ARG A 485 14.93 -10.18 -23.69
N LEU A 486 14.48 -11.43 -23.55
CA LEU A 486 13.21 -11.92 -24.11
C LEU A 486 11.96 -11.36 -23.41
N ASP A 487 12.15 -10.48 -22.44
CA ASP A 487 11.10 -9.97 -21.57
C ASP A 487 10.11 -9.05 -22.31
N TYR A 488 10.49 -8.50 -23.47
CA TYR A 488 9.55 -7.84 -24.38
C TYR A 488 8.45 -8.77 -24.91
N LEU A 489 8.70 -10.08 -25.04
CA LEU A 489 7.70 -11.06 -25.49
C LEU A 489 6.50 -11.14 -24.53
N VAL A 490 6.72 -10.72 -23.28
CA VAL A 490 5.72 -10.74 -22.24
C VAL A 490 4.82 -9.49 -22.31
N LEU A 491 5.29 -8.40 -22.93
CA LEU A 491 4.67 -7.07 -22.83
C LEU A 491 3.26 -7.04 -23.41
N SER A 492 3.03 -7.70 -24.54
CA SER A 492 1.70 -7.75 -25.17
C SER A 492 0.69 -8.46 -24.26
N GLY A 493 1.03 -9.66 -23.75
CA GLY A 493 0.18 -10.40 -22.80
C GLY A 493 -0.08 -9.62 -21.50
N LEU A 494 0.91 -8.91 -20.97
CA LEU A 494 0.75 -8.06 -19.78
C LEU A 494 -0.13 -6.84 -20.05
N ALA A 495 0.01 -6.19 -21.21
CA ALA A 495 -0.84 -5.08 -21.61
C ALA A 495 -2.29 -5.51 -21.78
N GLU A 496 -2.51 -6.69 -22.36
CA GLU A 496 -3.83 -7.27 -22.53
C GLU A 496 -4.50 -7.69 -21.21
N LYS A 497 -3.72 -8.30 -20.30
CA LYS A 497 -4.15 -8.66 -18.94
C LYS A 497 -4.47 -7.43 -18.10
N GLY A 498 -3.79 -6.31 -18.36
CA GLY A 498 -3.94 -5.05 -17.65
C GLY A 498 -2.95 -4.90 -16.48
N THR A 499 -2.82 -3.68 -15.97
CA THR A 499 -1.93 -3.38 -14.84
C THR A 499 -2.51 -3.93 -13.52
N PRO A 500 -1.67 -4.15 -12.49
CA PRO A 500 -2.15 -4.55 -11.17
C PRO A 500 -3.17 -3.53 -10.60
N VAL A 501 -4.25 -4.01 -9.98
CA VAL A 501 -5.36 -3.18 -9.49
C VAL A 501 -5.15 -2.85 -8.00
N GLY A 502 -5.42 -1.60 -7.62
CA GLY A 502 -5.30 -1.13 -6.23
C GLY A 502 -6.54 -1.39 -5.38
N VAL A 503 -6.46 -1.18 -4.06
CA VAL A 503 -7.64 -1.23 -3.18
C VAL A 503 -8.52 0.01 -3.36
N THR A 504 -7.90 1.16 -3.61
CA THR A 504 -8.63 2.42 -3.87
C THR A 504 -9.49 2.38 -5.13
N ASP A 505 -9.17 1.51 -6.09
CA ASP A 505 -10.00 1.24 -7.28
C ASP A 505 -11.24 0.37 -6.95
N ILE A 506 -11.27 -0.30 -5.79
CA ILE A 506 -12.27 -1.30 -5.39
C ILE A 506 -13.28 -0.73 -4.37
N LEU A 507 -12.93 0.30 -3.59
CA LEU A 507 -13.75 0.81 -2.49
C LEU A 507 -14.77 1.88 -2.93
N SER A 508 -16.01 1.46 -3.19
CA SER A 508 -17.12 2.35 -3.59
C SER A 508 -18.03 2.86 -2.45
N ASN A 509 -17.89 2.40 -1.20
CA ASN A 509 -18.86 2.72 -0.11
C ASN A 509 -18.28 3.35 1.17
N TRP A 510 -16.98 3.67 1.23
CA TRP A 510 -16.35 4.21 2.45
C TRP A 510 -17.02 5.51 2.95
N TRP A 511 -17.47 6.34 2.02
CA TRP A 511 -18.14 7.60 2.31
C TRP A 511 -19.48 7.38 3.04
N GLU A 512 -20.19 6.31 2.72
CA GLU A 512 -21.46 5.96 3.36
C GLU A 512 -21.25 5.49 4.80
N ASP A 513 -20.27 4.60 5.02
CA ASP A 513 -19.88 4.15 6.36
C ASP A 513 -19.42 5.31 7.25
N PHE A 514 -18.62 6.20 6.67
CA PHE A 514 -18.19 7.43 7.32
C PHE A 514 -19.38 8.31 7.73
N MET A 515 -20.29 8.60 6.79
CA MET A 515 -21.46 9.45 7.06
C MET A 515 -22.39 8.85 8.11
N ASN A 516 -22.48 7.52 8.20
CA ASN A 516 -23.23 6.85 9.26
C ASN A 516 -22.59 7.06 10.63
N LEU A 517 -21.27 6.93 10.75
CA LEU A 517 -20.55 7.18 12.01
C LEU A 517 -20.63 8.65 12.45
N ALA A 518 -20.47 9.57 11.49
CA ALA A 518 -20.61 10.99 11.73
C ALA A 518 -22.03 11.33 12.20
N ARG A 519 -23.06 10.72 11.58
CA ARG A 519 -24.46 10.87 11.96
C ARG A 519 -24.73 10.35 13.36
N ASP A 520 -24.20 9.20 13.73
CA ASP A 520 -24.38 8.63 15.07
C ASP A 520 -23.77 9.52 16.15
N ALA A 521 -22.56 10.05 15.91
CA ALA A 521 -21.90 11.00 16.81
C ALA A 521 -22.68 12.33 16.92
N ALA A 522 -23.15 12.86 15.78
CA ALA A 522 -23.98 14.07 15.76
C ALA A 522 -25.30 13.85 16.51
N ASN A 523 -25.97 12.72 16.31
CA ASN A 523 -27.20 12.36 17.02
C ASN A 523 -26.97 12.24 18.53
N GLN A 524 -25.86 11.64 18.97
CA GLN A 524 -25.51 11.59 20.39
C GLN A 524 -25.30 12.99 20.97
N TYR A 525 -24.58 13.87 20.26
CA TYR A 525 -24.41 15.25 20.68
C TYR A 525 -25.75 16.00 20.77
N ILE A 526 -26.60 15.89 19.74
CA ILE A 526 -27.93 16.51 19.70
C ILE A 526 -28.81 15.99 20.86
N ASN A 527 -28.75 14.69 21.17
CA ASN A 527 -29.48 14.10 22.28
C ASN A 527 -28.99 14.63 23.64
N ASN A 528 -27.67 14.76 23.83
CA ASN A 528 -27.09 15.34 25.04
C ASN A 528 -27.44 16.83 25.18
N LEU A 529 -27.38 17.59 24.08
CA LEU A 529 -27.81 18.99 24.03
C LEU A 529 -29.31 19.12 24.35
N THR A 530 -30.14 18.23 23.80
CA THR A 530 -31.57 18.15 24.08
C THR A 530 -31.82 17.92 25.56
N ALA A 531 -31.13 16.95 26.17
CA ALA A 531 -31.25 16.65 27.59
C ALA A 531 -30.81 17.83 28.46
N GLU A 532 -29.74 18.54 28.10
CA GLU A 532 -29.26 19.72 28.81
C GLU A 532 -30.21 20.91 28.67
N ILE A 533 -30.73 21.18 27.47
CA ILE A 533 -31.76 22.21 27.24
C ILE A 533 -33.01 21.88 28.05
N GLN A 534 -33.47 20.63 28.03
CA GLN A 534 -34.61 20.18 28.83
C GLN A 534 -34.34 20.31 30.34
N ARG A 535 -33.13 19.99 30.80
CA ARG A 535 -32.70 20.17 32.19
C ARG A 535 -32.75 21.65 32.58
N GLN A 536 -32.19 22.54 31.77
CA GLN A 536 -32.23 23.98 32.01
C GLN A 536 -33.66 24.54 31.96
N PHE A 537 -34.50 24.07 31.04
CA PHE A 537 -35.92 24.42 30.99
C PHE A 537 -36.66 23.96 32.25
N ASN A 538 -36.41 22.74 32.72
CA ASN A 538 -37.00 22.23 33.94
C ASN A 538 -36.51 23.01 35.16
N GLN A 539 -35.21 23.31 35.25
CA GLN A 539 -34.63 24.10 36.34
C GLN A 539 -35.15 25.54 36.36
N THR A 540 -35.21 26.19 35.19
CA THR A 540 -35.77 27.54 35.04
C THR A 540 -37.26 27.55 35.32
N GLY A 541 -38.00 26.55 34.85
CA GLY A 541 -39.41 26.35 35.15
C GLY A 541 -39.66 26.09 36.64
N HIS A 542 -38.79 25.33 37.31
CA HIS A 542 -38.82 25.13 38.76
C HIS A 542 -38.53 26.42 39.52
N TYR A 543 -37.52 27.20 39.11
CA TYR A 543 -37.21 28.51 39.70
C TYR A 543 -38.36 29.52 39.51
N ILE A 544 -38.94 29.60 38.31
CA ILE A 544 -40.11 30.43 38.03
C ILE A 544 -41.29 29.98 38.88
N ARG A 545 -41.52 28.67 39.02
CA ARG A 545 -42.60 28.12 39.86
C ARG A 545 -42.36 28.38 41.34
N GLU A 546 -41.12 28.29 41.80
CA GLU A 546 -40.71 28.64 43.16
C GLU A 546 -40.97 30.12 43.43
N LYS A 547 -40.57 31.02 42.52
CA LYS A 547 -40.86 32.46 42.62
C LYS A 547 -42.34 32.79 42.51
N LEU A 548 -43.10 32.11 41.65
CA LEU A 548 -44.56 32.26 41.58
C LEU A 548 -45.25 31.75 42.84
N ASN A 549 -44.73 30.69 43.47
CA ASN A 549 -45.23 30.20 44.75
C ASN A 549 -44.85 31.16 45.89
N GLU A 550 -43.64 31.71 45.92
CA GLU A 550 -43.24 32.76 46.87
C GLU A 550 -44.14 34.00 46.73
N VAL A 551 -44.39 34.45 45.50
CA VAL A 551 -45.30 35.56 45.20
C VAL A 551 -46.75 35.19 45.54
N GLY A 552 -47.17 33.95 45.28
CA GLY A 552 -48.49 33.44 45.65
C GLY A 552 -48.69 33.37 47.16
N GLU A 553 -47.68 32.96 47.92
CA GLU A 553 -47.65 32.99 49.38
C GLU A 553 -47.66 34.43 49.91
N LEU A 554 -46.90 35.33 49.31
CA LEU A 554 -46.92 36.76 49.65
C LEU A 554 -48.29 37.39 49.39
N ILE A 555 -48.93 37.04 48.27
CA ILE A 555 -50.31 37.45 47.94
C ILE A 555 -51.29 36.87 48.96
N ARG A 556 -51.13 35.61 49.36
CA ARG A 556 -51.98 34.94 50.35
C ARG A 556 -51.83 35.55 51.75
N GLU A 557 -50.61 35.89 52.15
CA GLU A 557 -50.29 36.56 53.41
C GLU A 557 -50.84 38.00 53.42
N THR A 558 -50.66 38.73 52.32
CA THR A 558 -51.27 40.06 52.12
C THR A 558 -52.79 39.97 52.14
N TRP A 559 -53.38 38.94 51.53
CA TRP A 559 -54.83 38.69 51.52
C TRP A 559 -55.36 38.39 52.92
N SER A 560 -54.71 37.51 53.69
CA SER A 560 -55.09 37.20 55.08
C SER A 560 -55.00 38.42 55.99
N ASN A 561 -53.91 39.19 55.90
CA ASN A 561 -53.74 40.44 56.68
C ASN A 561 -54.78 41.50 56.26
N THR A 562 -55.11 41.57 54.96
CA THR A 562 -56.16 42.46 54.45
C THR A 562 -57.54 42.00 54.89
N LEU A 563 -57.81 40.70 55.03
CA LEU A 563 -59.08 40.12 55.50
C LEU A 563 -59.30 40.28 57.01
N GLU A 564 -58.24 40.17 57.81
CA GLU A 564 -58.24 40.56 59.22
C GLU A 564 -58.52 42.06 59.35
N PHE A 565 -57.85 42.88 58.55
CA PHE A 565 -58.08 44.33 58.51
C PHE A 565 -59.48 44.70 57.98
N THR A 566 -60.03 43.99 56.99
CA THR A 566 -61.40 44.22 56.51
C THR A 566 -62.43 43.74 57.52
N ARG A 567 -62.17 42.68 58.31
CA ARG A 567 -63.07 42.26 59.40
C ARG A 567 -63.17 43.30 60.51
N GLU A 568 -62.08 44.02 60.82
CA GLU A 568 -62.12 45.13 61.78
C GLU A 568 -62.74 46.42 61.21
N THR A 569 -62.74 46.60 59.87
CA THR A 569 -63.16 47.83 59.21
C THR A 569 -64.50 47.71 58.44
N LEU A 570 -65.24 46.61 58.59
CA LEU A 570 -66.50 46.32 57.87
C LEU A 570 -67.75 46.95 58.50
N LEU A 571 -67.64 48.18 59.00
CA LEU A 571 -68.81 49.02 59.25
C LEU A 571 -68.78 50.38 58.54
N GLN A 572 -67.76 50.73 57.75
CA GLN A 572 -67.80 51.97 56.96
C GLN A 572 -67.10 51.86 55.59
N GLY A 573 -67.91 51.93 54.51
CA GLY A 573 -67.58 52.81 53.39
C GLY A 573 -66.74 52.28 52.21
N ASN A 574 -67.31 51.34 51.46
CA ASN A 574 -67.31 51.13 50.00
C ASN A 574 -66.49 52.01 48.98
N LEU A 575 -65.18 52.27 49.16
CA LEU A 575 -64.37 52.93 48.09
C LEU A 575 -62.92 52.44 47.87
N ILE A 576 -62.43 51.43 48.59
CA ILE A 576 -61.02 50.98 48.47
C ILE A 576 -60.82 49.85 47.43
N GLY A 577 -61.90 49.20 46.98
CA GLY A 577 -61.83 48.01 46.12
C GLY A 577 -61.48 48.23 44.64
N LYS A 578 -61.31 49.47 44.15
CA LYS A 578 -61.12 49.71 42.70
C LYS A 578 -59.70 50.18 42.31
N SER A 579 -59.00 50.91 43.18
CA SER A 579 -57.63 51.40 42.88
C SER A 579 -56.57 50.32 43.07
N THR A 580 -56.70 49.46 44.10
CA THR A 580 -55.72 48.41 44.42
C THR A 580 -55.73 47.26 43.41
N TRP A 581 -56.91 46.91 42.86
CA TRP A 581 -57.06 45.83 41.87
C TRP A 581 -56.48 46.20 40.49
N ASN A 582 -56.59 47.47 40.07
CA ASN A 582 -55.99 47.93 38.82
C ASN A 582 -54.46 47.99 38.90
N GLN A 583 -53.89 48.41 40.04
CA GLN A 583 -52.44 48.44 40.21
C GLN A 583 -51.82 47.03 40.25
N ALA A 584 -52.46 46.07 40.92
CA ALA A 584 -52.01 44.68 40.93
C ALA A 584 -52.14 44.03 39.54
N GLY A 585 -53.25 44.27 38.84
CA GLY A 585 -53.46 43.80 37.47
C GLY A 585 -52.47 44.39 36.46
N GLU A 586 -52.14 45.69 36.57
CA GLU A 586 -51.12 46.34 35.74
C GLU A 586 -49.70 45.88 36.06
N LEU A 587 -49.37 45.62 37.32
CA LEU A 587 -48.08 45.05 37.73
C LEU A 587 -47.91 43.62 37.20
N ILE A 588 -48.93 42.78 37.31
CA ILE A 588 -48.96 41.43 36.74
C ILE A 588 -48.82 41.49 35.21
N HIS A 589 -49.53 42.41 34.54
CA HIS A 589 -49.42 42.58 33.09
C HIS A 589 -48.06 43.14 32.64
N LYS A 590 -47.46 44.07 33.39
CA LYS A 590 -46.12 44.58 33.10
C LYS A 590 -45.06 43.51 33.31
N TRP A 591 -45.12 42.75 34.40
CA TRP A 591 -44.13 41.71 34.70
C TRP A 591 -44.21 40.54 33.72
N ALA A 592 -45.41 40.05 33.40
CA ALA A 592 -45.57 38.99 32.38
C ALA A 592 -45.04 39.40 30.98
N LYS A 593 -45.13 40.69 30.64
CA LYS A 593 -44.68 41.24 29.34
C LYS A 593 -43.18 41.56 29.31
N VAL A 594 -42.61 41.93 30.46
CA VAL A 594 -41.17 42.09 30.67
C VAL A 594 -40.49 40.72 30.67
N ASP A 595 -41.09 39.70 31.29
CA ASP A 595 -40.58 38.33 31.33
C ASP A 595 -40.56 37.69 29.94
N GLY A 596 -41.62 37.82 29.14
CA GLY A 596 -41.63 37.29 27.77
C GLY A 596 -40.49 37.85 26.91
N LYS A 597 -40.21 39.16 27.01
CA LYS A 597 -39.12 39.81 26.28
C LYS A 597 -37.73 39.50 26.83
N ILE A 598 -37.57 39.41 28.15
CA ILE A 598 -36.27 39.06 28.76
C ILE A 598 -35.92 37.60 28.48
N ILE A 599 -36.90 36.70 28.52
CA ILE A 599 -36.75 35.29 28.13
C ILE A 599 -36.40 35.23 26.63
N GLU A 600 -37.12 35.93 25.76
CA GLU A 600 -36.83 35.97 24.32
C GLU A 600 -35.44 36.58 23.99
N GLU A 601 -35.02 37.67 24.64
CA GLU A 601 -33.69 38.27 24.46
C GLU A 601 -32.56 37.42 25.04
N PHE A 602 -32.75 36.84 26.23
CA PHE A 602 -31.78 35.92 26.83
C PHE A 602 -31.59 34.69 25.94
N TRP A 603 -32.66 34.16 25.35
CA TRP A 603 -32.62 32.98 24.48
C TRP A 603 -32.25 33.28 23.03
N ASN A 604 -32.50 34.48 22.49
CA ASN A 604 -31.88 34.89 21.23
C ASN A 604 -30.36 35.00 21.39
N ARG A 605 -29.88 35.57 22.50
CA ARG A 605 -28.44 35.62 22.81
C ARG A 605 -27.83 34.26 23.10
N THR A 606 -28.57 33.36 23.75
CA THR A 606 -28.08 32.02 24.10
C THR A 606 -28.18 31.05 22.92
N GLY A 607 -29.27 31.10 22.15
CA GLY A 607 -29.48 30.38 20.90
C GLY A 607 -28.53 30.82 19.79
N GLU A 608 -28.17 32.11 19.69
CA GLU A 608 -27.05 32.55 18.82
C GLU A 608 -25.70 31.98 19.28
N LYS A 609 -25.49 31.82 20.58
CA LYS A 609 -24.26 31.27 21.18
C LYS A 609 -24.12 29.76 20.99
N TYR A 610 -25.23 29.04 20.84
CA TYR A 610 -25.26 27.59 20.57
C TYR A 610 -25.44 27.27 19.08
N GLY A 611 -26.13 28.12 18.31
CA GLY A 611 -26.36 27.97 16.86
C GLY A 611 -25.16 28.41 16.02
N LYS A 612 -24.32 29.33 16.54
CA LYS A 612 -22.94 29.49 16.08
C LYS A 612 -22.08 28.60 16.98
N GLY A 613 -21.97 27.31 16.63
CA GLY A 613 -21.01 26.43 17.28
C GLY A 613 -19.67 27.15 17.44
N TRP A 614 -19.08 27.10 18.63
CA TRP A 614 -17.84 27.79 19.02
C TRP A 614 -16.76 27.79 17.91
N TRP A 615 -16.78 28.82 17.07
CA TRP A 615 -15.81 29.03 15.98
C TRP A 615 -15.34 30.49 15.87
N ASN A 616 -15.69 31.38 16.81
CA ASN A 616 -15.31 32.80 16.77
C ASN A 616 -14.49 33.28 17.99
N SER A 617 -13.76 32.38 18.64
CA SER A 617 -12.84 32.80 19.72
C SER A 617 -11.53 32.04 19.67
N TRP A 618 -10.87 32.02 18.51
CA TRP A 618 -9.41 31.93 18.33
C TRP A 618 -9.01 32.59 17.01
#